data_AF-A0A1R1C2E5-F1
#
_entry.id   AF-A0A1R1C2E5-F1
#
_cell.length_a   1.000
_cell.length_b   1.000
_cell.length_c   1.000
_cell.angle_alpha   90.00
_cell.angle_beta   90.00
_cell.angle_gamma   90.00
#
_symmetry.space_group_name_H-M   'P 1'
#
loop_
_entity.id
_entity.type
_entity.pdbx_description
1 polymer ?
#
loop_
_entity_poly.entity_id
_entity_poly.type
_entity_poly.pdbx_seq_one_letter_code
_entity_poly.pdbx_strand_id
1 'polypeptide(L)'
;MKLWDQMTENERNEIIAEKILGWVKKDNQWYKPSVSEDDQGPMTMLSFSTDDTCALMLLKQFDTYQVTKMFPTRYRTIINANKNFSIAPTFAESICRAALKVFDIES
;
A
#
# COMPACT_ATOMS: atom_id res chain seq x y z
N MET A 1 8.10 5.89 -14.01
CA MET A 1 7.16 5.06 -13.23
C MET A 1 5.77 5.20 -13.85
N LYS A 2 4.98 4.12 -13.97
CA LYS A 2 3.60 4.24 -14.47
C LYS A 2 2.75 5.03 -13.47
N LEU A 3 1.79 5.82 -13.95
CA LEU A 3 0.79 6.43 -13.07
C LEU A 3 -0.10 5.34 -12.48
N TRP A 4 -0.64 5.53 -11.26
CA TRP A 4 -1.52 4.57 -10.59
C TRP A 4 -2.62 4.00 -11.51
N ASP A 5 -3.27 4.88 -12.28
CA ASP A 5 -4.38 4.54 -13.19
C ASP A 5 -3.92 3.73 -14.43
N GLN A 6 -2.63 3.68 -14.70
CA GLN A 6 -2.01 2.91 -15.80
C GLN A 6 -1.47 1.56 -15.34
N MET A 7 -1.47 1.29 -14.03
CA MET A 7 -0.99 0.03 -13.45
C MET A 7 -2.14 -0.97 -13.36
N THR A 8 -1.84 -2.23 -13.69
CA THR A 8 -2.70 -3.36 -13.37
C THR A 8 -2.79 -3.58 -11.85
N GLU A 9 -3.82 -4.28 -11.39
CA GLU A 9 -3.95 -4.63 -9.97
C GLU A 9 -2.71 -5.35 -9.42
N ASN A 10 -2.17 -6.29 -10.19
CA ASN A 10 -0.94 -7.00 -9.80
C ASN A 10 0.25 -6.05 -9.65
N GLU A 11 0.48 -5.16 -10.63
CA GLU A 11 1.55 -4.17 -10.55
C GLU A 11 1.39 -3.25 -9.32
N ARG A 12 0.15 -2.85 -8.99
CA ARG A 12 -0.14 -2.04 -7.79
C ARG A 12 0.19 -2.80 -6.51
N ASN A 13 -0.22 -4.07 -6.41
CA ASN A 13 0.05 -4.87 -5.24
C ASN A 13 1.55 -5.19 -5.08
N GLU A 14 2.26 -5.42 -6.19
CA GLU A 14 3.72 -5.62 -6.19
C GLU A 14 4.48 -4.38 -5.72
N ILE A 15 4.15 -3.18 -6.21
CA ILE A 15 4.83 -1.94 -5.76
C ILE A 15 4.54 -1.65 -4.29
N ILE A 16 3.34 -1.96 -3.80
CA ILE A 16 2.98 -1.82 -2.37
C ILE A 16 3.80 -2.78 -1.52
N ALA A 17 3.87 -4.05 -1.91
CA ALA A 17 4.64 -5.07 -1.19
C ALA A 17 6.12 -4.68 -1.12
N GLU A 18 6.71 -4.26 -2.24
CA GLU A 18 8.12 -3.87 -2.30
C GLU A 18 8.41 -2.59 -1.50
N LYS A 19 7.63 -1.52 -1.74
CA LYS A 19 7.99 -0.17 -1.30
C LYS A 19 7.47 0.19 0.08
N ILE A 20 6.28 -0.31 0.44
CA ILE A 20 5.65 0.01 1.73
C ILE A 20 5.97 -1.08 2.76
N LEU A 21 5.88 -2.35 2.37
CA LEU A 21 6.10 -3.47 3.29
C LEU A 21 7.54 -4.00 3.29
N GLY A 22 8.39 -3.53 2.38
CA GLY A 22 9.79 -3.96 2.27
C GLY A 22 9.93 -5.42 1.84
N TRP A 23 8.93 -6.00 1.20
CA TRP A 23 8.99 -7.38 0.73
C TRP A 23 9.99 -7.51 -0.42
N VAL A 24 10.65 -8.65 -0.49
CA VAL A 24 11.68 -8.94 -1.50
C VAL A 24 11.17 -10.04 -2.42
N LYS A 25 11.37 -9.86 -3.73
CA LYS A 25 11.04 -10.87 -4.74
C LYS A 25 12.29 -11.72 -5.04
N LYS A 26 12.24 -13.03 -4.82
CA LYS A 26 13.29 -14.01 -5.18
C LYS A 26 12.63 -15.17 -5.92
N ASP A 27 13.21 -15.62 -7.04
CA ASP A 27 12.69 -16.75 -7.83
C ASP A 27 11.19 -16.68 -8.15
N ASN A 28 10.71 -15.46 -8.45
CA ASN A 28 9.30 -15.14 -8.71
C ASN A 28 8.34 -15.35 -7.52
N GLN A 29 8.86 -15.45 -6.31
CA GLN A 29 8.10 -15.54 -5.05
C GLN A 29 8.42 -14.34 -4.15
N TRP A 30 7.46 -13.95 -3.31
CA TRP A 30 7.59 -12.80 -2.41
C TRP A 30 7.92 -13.26 -1.00
N TYR A 31 8.79 -12.52 -0.32
CA TYR A 31 9.23 -12.82 1.03
C TYR A 31 9.16 -11.57 1.89
N LYS A 32 8.74 -11.70 3.15
CA LYS A 32 8.82 -10.58 4.09
C LYS A 32 10.29 -10.30 4.44
N PRO A 33 10.63 -9.05 4.78
CA PRO A 33 11.91 -8.76 5.40
C PRO A 33 11.95 -9.47 6.76
N SER A 34 12.80 -10.48 6.90
CA SER A 34 13.03 -11.17 8.17
C SER A 34 14.26 -10.58 8.88
N VAL A 35 14.32 -10.76 10.19
CA VAL A 35 15.52 -10.45 11.00
C VAL A 35 16.55 -11.59 10.90
N SER A 36 16.11 -12.79 10.51
CA SER A 36 16.92 -14.01 10.28
C SER A 36 16.51 -14.67 8.97
N GLU A 37 17.49 -15.04 8.12
CA GLU A 37 17.24 -15.55 6.75
C GLU A 37 16.48 -16.89 6.69
N ASP A 38 16.32 -17.59 7.82
CA ASP A 38 15.92 -19.00 7.85
C ASP A 38 14.43 -19.29 8.17
N ASP A 39 13.61 -18.30 8.54
CA ASP A 39 12.31 -18.57 9.18
C ASP A 39 11.04 -18.16 8.41
N GLN A 40 11.14 -17.71 7.15
CA GLN A 40 9.93 -17.34 6.39
C GLN A 40 9.84 -18.01 5.03
N GLY A 41 8.82 -18.86 4.88
CA GLY A 41 8.39 -19.40 3.60
C GLY A 41 7.83 -18.32 2.67
N PRO A 42 7.61 -18.66 1.39
CA PRO A 42 7.10 -17.72 0.41
C PRO A 42 5.69 -17.22 0.78
N MET A 43 5.47 -15.93 0.56
CA MET A 43 4.21 -15.24 0.76
C MET A 43 3.40 -15.21 -0.54
N THR A 44 2.10 -15.43 -0.42
CA THR A 44 1.15 -15.11 -1.48
C THR A 44 0.94 -13.60 -1.54
N MET A 45 0.93 -13.03 -2.75
CA MET A 45 0.60 -11.62 -2.95
C MET A 45 -0.82 -11.34 -2.46
N LEU A 46 -0.99 -10.31 -1.64
CA LEU A 46 -2.28 -9.89 -1.12
C LEU A 46 -2.89 -8.79 -2.01
N SER A 47 -4.22 -8.71 -2.00
CA SER A 47 -4.99 -7.74 -2.78
C SER A 47 -5.06 -6.36 -2.12
N PHE A 48 -3.92 -5.72 -1.85
CA PHE A 48 -3.87 -4.44 -1.12
C PHE A 48 -4.67 -3.32 -1.78
N SER A 49 -4.70 -3.26 -3.11
CA SER A 49 -5.34 -2.17 -3.86
C SER A 49 -6.86 -2.30 -4.00
N THR A 50 -7.44 -3.44 -3.62
CA THR A 50 -8.87 -3.77 -3.82
C THR A 50 -9.55 -4.32 -2.56
N ASP A 51 -8.84 -4.99 -1.66
CA ASP A 51 -9.36 -5.52 -0.40
C ASP A 51 -9.08 -4.57 0.77
N ASP A 52 -10.16 -4.11 1.42
CA ASP A 52 -10.08 -3.13 2.51
C ASP A 52 -9.34 -3.69 3.74
N THR A 53 -9.45 -5.00 4.01
CA THR A 53 -8.76 -5.63 5.16
C THR A 53 -7.25 -5.66 4.94
N CYS A 54 -6.82 -6.00 3.73
CA CYS A 54 -5.41 -5.96 3.33
C CYS A 54 -4.88 -4.52 3.32
N ALA A 55 -5.66 -3.55 2.82
CA ALA A 55 -5.27 -2.14 2.82
C ALA A 55 -5.07 -1.59 4.24
N LEU A 56 -5.91 -1.98 5.20
CA LEU A 56 -5.74 -1.63 6.62
C LEU A 56 -4.40 -2.09 7.20
N MET A 57 -3.85 -3.22 6.72
CA MET A 57 -2.54 -3.69 7.18
C MET A 57 -1.40 -2.73 6.83
N LEU A 58 -1.53 -1.97 5.74
CA LEU A 58 -0.53 -0.97 5.33
C LEU A 58 -0.44 0.17 6.34
N LEU A 59 -1.56 0.56 6.96
CA LEU A 59 -1.59 1.65 7.92
C LEU A 59 -0.73 1.37 9.16
N LYS A 60 -0.48 0.09 9.49
CA LYS A 60 0.40 -0.32 10.59
C LYS A 60 1.87 0.06 10.38
N GLN A 61 2.26 0.44 9.15
CA GLN A 61 3.62 0.89 8.84
C GLN A 61 3.86 2.37 9.18
N PHE A 62 2.82 3.11 9.61
CA PHE A 62 2.91 4.55 9.82
C PHE A 62 2.48 4.94 11.24
N ASP A 63 3.21 5.89 11.85
CA ASP A 63 2.95 6.34 13.22
C ASP A 63 1.60 7.08 13.36
N THR A 64 1.21 7.81 12.32
CA THR A 64 -0.04 8.58 12.32
C THR A 64 -0.76 8.44 10.99
N TYR A 65 -2.05 8.16 11.07
CA TYR A 65 -2.93 8.13 9.91
C TYR A 65 -4.35 8.55 10.28
N GLN A 66 -5.08 9.07 9.31
CA GLN A 66 -6.51 9.35 9.38
C GLN A 66 -7.16 8.96 8.06
N VAL A 67 -8.22 8.15 8.14
CA VAL A 67 -9.05 7.82 6.98
C VAL A 67 -10.45 8.39 7.21
N THR A 68 -10.96 9.17 6.28
CA THR A 68 -12.25 9.86 6.36
C THR A 68 -13.10 9.52 5.15
N LYS A 69 -14.30 8.99 5.37
CA LYS A 69 -15.31 8.85 4.31
C LYS A 69 -15.94 10.21 4.03
N MET A 70 -15.85 10.66 2.78
CA MET A 70 -16.39 11.92 2.29
C MET A 70 -17.64 11.68 1.44
N PHE A 71 -18.63 12.57 1.59
CA PHE A 71 -19.81 12.60 0.72
C PHE A 71 -19.42 13.12 -0.70
N PRO A 72 -20.00 12.59 -1.80
CA PRO A 72 -21.01 11.53 -1.85
C PRO A 72 -20.44 10.11 -1.67
N THR A 73 -19.24 9.81 -2.17
CA THR A 73 -18.67 8.43 -2.16
C THR A 73 -17.16 8.44 -2.39
N ARG A 74 -16.41 9.20 -1.60
CA ARG A 74 -14.94 9.21 -1.69
C ARG A 74 -14.31 8.93 -0.34
N TYR A 75 -13.06 8.50 -0.35
CA TYR A 75 -12.27 8.30 0.85
C TYR A 75 -11.06 9.22 0.79
N ARG A 76 -10.80 9.91 1.89
CA ARG A 76 -9.59 10.70 2.10
C ARG A 76 -8.72 9.98 3.11
N THR A 77 -7.51 9.63 2.72
CA THR A 77 -6.49 9.11 3.64
C THR A 77 -5.39 10.15 3.80
N ILE A 78 -4.96 10.36 5.04
CA ILE A 78 -3.86 11.22 5.45
C ILE A 78 -2.88 10.35 6.26
N ILE A 79 -1.60 10.45 5.95
CA ILE A 79 -0.50 9.77 6.65
C ILE A 79 0.57 10.80 7.04
N ASN A 80 1.21 10.61 8.19
CA ASN A 80 2.28 11.48 8.72
C ASN A 80 1.83 12.94 8.87
N ALA A 81 0.75 13.15 9.64
CA ALA A 81 0.23 14.47 10.04
C ALA A 81 0.05 15.47 8.87
N ASN A 82 -0.76 15.12 7.87
CA ASN A 82 -1.09 15.92 6.68
C ASN A 82 -0.02 16.06 5.60
N LYS A 83 1.16 15.46 5.75
CA LYS A 83 2.18 15.51 4.69
C LYS A 83 1.78 14.73 3.45
N ASN A 84 1.22 13.53 3.66
CA ASN A 84 0.90 12.61 2.57
C ASN A 84 -0.59 12.34 2.59
N PHE A 85 -1.33 12.88 1.63
CA PHE A 85 -2.76 12.65 1.53
C PHE A 85 -3.19 12.22 0.14
N SER A 86 -4.25 11.41 0.08
CA SER A 86 -4.90 11.02 -1.16
C SER A 86 -6.41 11.03 -0.99
N ILE A 87 -7.12 11.28 -2.09
CA ILE A 87 -8.56 11.17 -2.20
C ILE A 87 -8.85 10.19 -3.33
N ALA A 88 -9.58 9.11 -3.05
CA ALA A 88 -9.91 8.10 -4.03
C ALA A 88 -11.37 7.64 -3.94
N PRO A 89 -11.92 6.98 -4.98
CA PRO A 89 -13.28 6.44 -4.95
C PRO A 89 -13.45 5.28 -3.95
N THR A 90 -12.43 4.46 -3.75
CA THR A 90 -12.47 3.29 -2.85
C THR A 90 -11.59 3.51 -1.61
N PHE A 91 -11.91 2.78 -0.54
CA PHE A 91 -11.19 2.85 0.72
C PHE A 91 -9.76 2.34 0.53
N ALA A 92 -9.60 1.12 0.01
CA ALA A 92 -8.29 0.52 -0.29
C ALA A 92 -7.41 1.41 -1.17
N GLU A 93 -7.94 1.97 -2.26
CA GLU A 93 -7.19 2.85 -3.15
C GLU A 93 -6.70 4.10 -2.41
N SER A 94 -7.55 4.73 -1.61
CA SER A 94 -7.17 5.97 -0.90
C SER A 94 -5.98 5.73 0.04
N ILE A 95 -5.94 4.57 0.70
CA ILE A 95 -4.85 4.18 1.59
C ILE A 95 -3.58 3.92 0.78
N CYS A 96 -3.67 3.08 -0.25
CA CYS A 96 -2.50 2.70 -1.05
C CYS A 96 -1.83 3.93 -1.67
N ARG A 97 -2.62 4.83 -2.27
CA ARG A 97 -2.10 6.06 -2.89
C ARG A 97 -1.45 6.97 -1.86
N ALA A 98 -2.11 7.23 -0.72
CA ALA A 98 -1.51 8.03 0.35
C ALA A 98 -0.21 7.41 0.89
N ALA A 99 -0.14 6.08 0.99
CA ALA A 99 1.03 5.35 1.46
C ALA A 99 2.19 5.44 0.46
N LEU A 100 1.94 5.33 -0.85
CA LEU A 100 2.97 5.47 -1.87
C LEU A 100 3.56 6.89 -1.91
N LYS A 101 2.77 7.94 -1.61
CA LYS A 101 3.29 9.31 -1.48
C LYS A 101 4.36 9.46 -0.39
N VAL A 102 4.31 8.65 0.67
CA VAL A 102 5.33 8.68 1.74
C VAL A 102 6.73 8.35 1.23
N PHE A 103 6.82 7.57 0.15
CA PHE A 103 8.07 7.09 -0.43
C PHE A 103 8.44 7.82 -1.74
N ASP A 104 7.85 9.00 -2.02
CA ASP A 104 8.05 9.80 -3.22
C ASP A 104 7.72 9.07 -4.54
N ILE A 105 6.81 8.09 -4.48
CA ILE A 105 6.40 7.26 -5.61
C ILE A 105 5.25 7.93 -6.37
N GLU A 106 4.32 8.57 -5.66
CA GLU A 106 3.18 9.27 -6.25
C GLU A 106 3.25 10.77 -5.91
N SER A 107 3.01 11.64 -6.90
CA SER A 107 2.97 13.10 -6.71
C SER A 107 1.53 13.62 -6.72
#